data_AF-A0A565BCY2-F1
#
_entry.id   AF-A0A565BCY2-F1
#
_cell.length_a   1.000
_cell.length_b   1.000
_cell.length_c   1.000
_cell.angle_alpha   90.00
_cell.angle_beta   90.00
_cell.angle_gamma   90.00
#
_symmetry.space_group_name_H-M   'P 1'
#
loop_
_entity.id
_entity.type
_entity.pdbx_description
1 polymer ?
#
loop_
_entity_poly.entity_id
_entity_poly.type
_entity_poly.pdbx_seq_one_letter_code
_entity_poly.pdbx_strand_id
1 'polypeptide(L)'
;MAASTAVTAVAYGVSSSRSAFAITSRRFSSFSPSKRLDHSFLRRRVSTPSPRRVVVRAARTESGGVNLGARAPDFELPEPLTGNLWKLDDFELYPCLLVMFICNHCPFVIHLKKDIVKLSNFYMKKGLAVVAISSNSVVTHPQDGPEFMAEDAKVFKYPFPYLYDESQEVAREFGAVCTPEFFLYKKDGRRPFELFYHGQFDDSRPSNNIPVTGRDLSLAIDLVLSGQPVPSNQKPRFVPKSKLKGEENAKQENFKRLKV
;
A
#
# COMPACT_ATOMS: atom_id res chain seq x y z
N MET A 1 4.30 20.64 56.67
CA MET A 1 5.68 20.47 57.16
C MET A 1 6.59 20.30 55.96
N ALA A 2 7.63 21.11 55.86
CA ALA A 2 8.62 21.12 54.79
C ALA A 2 10.00 20.81 55.37
N ALA A 3 10.82 20.03 54.65
CA ALA A 3 12.30 19.98 54.65
C ALA A 3 12.71 18.92 53.60
N SER A 4 13.45 19.23 52.52
CA SER A 4 14.94 19.31 52.40
C SER A 4 15.64 18.10 53.03
N THR A 5 16.58 17.36 52.44
CA THR A 5 17.65 17.55 51.43
C THR A 5 18.22 16.12 51.18
N ALA A 6 18.86 15.72 50.07
CA ALA A 6 20.23 16.03 49.68
C ALA A 6 20.61 15.30 48.38
N VAL A 7 21.62 15.87 47.72
CA VAL A 7 22.23 15.55 46.43
C VAL A 7 23.33 14.49 46.59
N THR A 8 23.55 13.63 45.59
CA THR A 8 24.91 13.16 45.25
C THR A 8 25.00 12.84 43.75
N ALA A 9 25.87 13.56 43.05
CA ALA A 9 26.27 13.32 41.67
C ALA A 9 27.54 12.47 41.64
N VAL A 10 27.69 11.60 40.62
CA VAL A 10 28.98 11.04 40.23
C VAL A 10 29.06 11.02 38.71
N ALA A 11 30.06 11.71 38.19
CA ALA A 11 30.44 11.75 36.78
C ALA A 11 31.72 10.92 36.57
N TYR A 12 31.76 10.15 35.48
CA TYR A 12 32.95 9.61 34.82
C TYR A 12 32.57 9.55 33.33
N GLY A 13 33.35 9.93 32.32
CA GLY A 13 34.77 10.21 32.17
C GLY A 13 35.09 9.90 30.70
N VAL A 14 35.66 10.86 29.98
CA VAL A 14 35.93 10.83 28.52
C VAL A 14 37.21 10.05 28.20
N SER A 15 37.27 9.34 27.06
CA SER A 15 38.48 9.12 26.23
C SER A 15 38.07 8.36 24.95
N SER A 16 38.01 8.90 23.73
CA SER A 16 39.07 9.39 22.82
C SER A 16 40.21 8.41 22.52
N SER A 17 40.22 7.84 21.31
CA SER A 17 41.46 7.67 20.56
C SER A 17 41.19 7.52 19.06
N ARG A 18 41.82 8.43 18.31
CA ARG A 18 41.98 8.45 16.87
C ARG A 18 43.03 7.42 16.46
N SER A 19 42.96 6.90 15.22
CA SER A 19 44.17 6.85 14.40
C SER A 19 43.86 6.86 12.91
N ALA A 20 44.51 7.78 12.21
CA ALA A 20 44.56 7.93 10.76
C ALA A 20 45.75 7.13 10.18
N PHE A 21 45.89 7.17 8.84
CA PHE A 21 47.11 7.18 8.00
C PHE A 21 46.87 6.34 6.73
N ALA A 22 46.64 6.99 5.58
CA ALA A 22 47.61 7.44 4.55
C ALA A 22 47.74 6.40 3.40
N ILE A 23 47.15 6.66 2.24
CA ILE A 23 47.74 7.39 1.08
C ILE A 23 49.14 6.88 0.74
N THR A 24 49.26 6.16 -0.37
CA THR A 24 50.43 6.27 -1.25
C THR A 24 50.00 6.28 -2.71
N SER A 25 50.39 7.35 -3.37
CA SER A 25 50.35 7.58 -4.80
C SER A 25 51.58 6.93 -5.45
N ARG A 26 51.47 6.50 -6.70
CA ARG A 26 52.58 6.46 -7.65
C ARG A 26 52.07 6.68 -9.07
N ARG A 27 52.65 7.72 -9.70
CA ARG A 27 52.50 8.15 -11.09
C ARG A 27 53.64 7.59 -11.95
N PHE A 28 53.44 7.75 -13.26
CA PHE A 28 54.37 7.62 -14.40
C PHE A 28 54.49 6.19 -14.95
N SER A 29 54.47 5.94 -16.27
CA SER A 29 54.88 6.79 -17.39
C SER A 29 54.14 6.42 -18.69
N SER A 30 54.27 7.35 -19.63
CA SER A 30 53.84 7.40 -21.03
C SER A 30 54.33 6.26 -21.93
N PHE A 31 53.47 5.75 -22.82
CA PHE A 31 53.87 5.27 -24.15
C PHE A 31 52.66 5.28 -25.12
N SER A 32 52.89 5.82 -26.32
CA SER A 32 52.10 5.73 -27.56
C SER A 32 53.14 5.50 -28.67
N PRO A 33 52.89 4.86 -29.85
CA PRO A 33 51.64 4.93 -30.59
C PRO A 33 51.21 3.69 -31.42
N SER A 34 50.01 3.84 -31.99
CA SER A 34 49.50 3.23 -33.24
C SER A 34 49.31 1.72 -33.30
N LYS A 35 48.05 1.31 -33.45
CA LYS A 35 47.52 0.70 -34.69
C LYS A 35 45.99 0.62 -34.65
N ARG A 36 45.37 1.05 -35.74
CA ARG A 36 43.94 0.91 -36.02
C ARG A 36 43.56 -0.57 -36.06
N LEU A 37 42.48 -0.93 -35.36
CA LEU A 37 41.61 -2.06 -35.65
C LEU A 37 40.21 -1.63 -35.23
N ASP A 38 39.41 -1.25 -36.21
CA ASP A 38 38.00 -0.92 -36.06
C ASP A 38 37.22 -2.23 -35.98
N HIS A 39 36.89 -2.64 -34.75
CA HIS A 39 35.95 -3.72 -34.49
C HIS A 39 34.65 -3.12 -33.95
N SER A 40 33.72 -2.98 -34.89
CA SER A 40 32.29 -3.24 -34.72
C SER A 40 31.93 -3.93 -33.39
N PHE A 41 31.50 -3.12 -32.41
CA PHE A 41 30.52 -3.57 -31.43
C PHE A 41 29.41 -2.53 -31.41
N LEU A 42 28.40 -2.78 -32.26
CA LEU A 42 27.09 -2.16 -32.14
C LEU A 42 26.66 -2.28 -30.69
N ARG A 43 26.75 -1.16 -29.98
CA ARG A 43 26.25 -0.97 -28.63
C ARG A 43 24.74 -1.14 -28.71
N ARG A 44 24.29 -2.38 -28.56
CA ARG A 44 22.88 -2.74 -28.50
C ARG A 44 22.32 -1.96 -27.31
N ARG A 45 21.61 -0.86 -27.59
CA ARG A 45 20.82 -0.15 -26.59
C ARG A 45 19.83 -1.19 -26.06
N VAL A 46 20.12 -1.72 -24.89
CA VAL A 46 19.10 -2.39 -24.08
C VAL A 46 18.16 -1.27 -23.69
N SER A 47 17.06 -1.14 -24.43
CA SER A 47 15.91 -0.39 -23.98
C SER A 47 15.41 -1.11 -22.74
N THR A 48 15.82 -0.64 -21.57
CA THR A 48 15.13 -1.00 -20.33
C THR A 48 13.68 -0.59 -20.54
N PRO A 49 12.70 -1.50 -20.38
CA PRO A 49 11.31 -1.09 -20.37
C PRO A 49 11.18 -0.07 -19.25
N SER A 50 10.69 1.14 -19.55
CA SER A 50 10.31 2.05 -18.48
C SER A 50 9.33 1.29 -17.59
N PRO A 51 9.48 1.35 -16.25
CA PRO A 51 8.50 0.73 -15.39
C PRO A 51 7.14 1.33 -15.76
N ARG A 52 6.21 0.47 -16.18
CA ARG A 52 4.85 0.91 -16.46
C ARG A 52 4.32 1.51 -15.16
N ARG A 53 4.03 2.80 -15.18
CA ARG A 53 3.46 3.52 -14.04
C ARG A 53 2.15 2.82 -13.67
N VAL A 54 2.17 2.02 -12.60
CA VAL A 54 0.98 1.43 -12.02
C VAL A 54 0.27 2.57 -11.30
N VAL A 55 -0.81 3.06 -11.92
CA VAL A 55 -1.65 4.09 -11.33
C VAL A 55 -2.78 3.38 -10.60
N VAL A 56 -2.90 3.60 -9.30
CA VAL A 56 -4.12 3.22 -8.56
C VAL A 56 -5.27 3.98 -9.17
N ARG A 57 -6.22 3.25 -9.74
CA ARG A 57 -7.39 3.86 -10.40
C ARG A 57 -8.58 3.71 -9.47
N ALA A 58 -9.34 4.78 -9.31
CA ALA A 58 -10.72 4.66 -8.86
C ALA A 58 -11.46 3.73 -9.84
N ALA A 59 -11.64 2.47 -9.42
CA ALA A 59 -12.29 1.37 -10.14
C ALA A 59 -11.88 1.17 -11.61
N ARG A 60 -10.79 0.42 -11.93
CA ARG A 60 -10.58 -0.05 -13.33
C ARG A 60 -9.58 -1.18 -13.65
N THR A 61 -9.18 -2.06 -12.72
CA THR A 61 -8.25 -3.16 -13.07
C THR A 61 -8.51 -4.42 -12.21
N GLU A 62 -8.53 -5.61 -12.84
CA GLU A 62 -8.45 -6.90 -12.13
C GLU A 62 -7.01 -7.09 -11.62
N SER A 63 -6.81 -7.47 -10.35
CA SER A 63 -5.47 -7.61 -9.78
C SER A 63 -4.72 -8.79 -10.42
N GLY A 64 -3.49 -8.54 -10.88
CA GLY A 64 -2.47 -9.59 -10.97
C GLY A 64 -2.23 -10.19 -9.58
N GLY A 65 -2.04 -11.51 -9.51
CA GLY A 65 -2.13 -12.30 -8.29
C GLY A 65 -1.25 -11.80 -7.14
N VAL A 66 -1.90 -11.28 -6.08
CA VAL A 66 -1.29 -11.18 -4.76
C VAL A 66 -1.45 -12.53 -4.09
N ASN A 67 -0.33 -13.13 -3.67
CA ASN A 67 -0.33 -14.48 -3.11
C ASN A 67 -0.71 -14.45 -1.63
N LEU A 68 -1.62 -15.33 -1.22
CA LEU A 68 -1.87 -15.59 0.19
C LEU A 68 -0.58 -16.04 0.88
N GLY A 69 -0.37 -15.63 2.12
CA GLY A 69 0.86 -15.84 2.87
C GLY A 69 2.00 -14.86 2.51
N ALA A 70 1.81 -13.97 1.53
CA ALA A 70 2.78 -12.91 1.27
C ALA A 70 2.92 -11.98 2.48
N ARG A 71 4.13 -11.51 2.76
CA ARG A 71 4.36 -10.56 3.85
C ARG A 71 3.74 -9.21 3.53
N ALA A 72 3.23 -8.52 4.54
CA ALA A 72 2.87 -7.11 4.42
C ALA A 72 4.12 -6.30 4.01
N PRO A 73 4.06 -5.49 2.95
CA PRO A 73 5.09 -4.51 2.67
C PRO A 73 5.18 -3.48 3.79
N ASP A 74 6.39 -2.99 4.04
CA ASP A 74 6.63 -1.90 4.97
C ASP A 74 6.04 -0.60 4.41
N PHE A 75 5.68 0.32 5.30
CA PHE A 75 5.29 1.67 4.93
C PHE A 75 5.62 2.65 6.04
N GLU A 76 5.77 3.92 5.67
CA GLU A 76 5.90 5.06 6.58
C GLU A 76 5.17 6.24 5.94
N LEU A 77 3.94 6.51 6.38
CA LEU A 77 3.04 7.46 5.71
C LEU A 77 2.42 8.46 6.68
N PRO A 78 2.25 9.73 6.27
CA PRO A 78 1.62 10.75 7.09
C PRO A 78 0.10 10.57 7.15
N GLU A 79 -0.47 10.84 8.33
CA GLU A 79 -1.91 10.99 8.55
C GLU A 79 -2.29 12.48 8.50
N PRO A 80 -3.03 12.94 7.47
CA PRO A 80 -3.38 14.35 7.34
C PRO A 80 -4.21 14.94 8.50
N LEU A 81 -5.02 14.12 9.18
CA LEU A 81 -5.89 14.58 10.25
C LEU A 81 -5.12 15.02 11.50
N THR A 82 -4.11 14.24 11.89
CA THR A 82 -3.37 14.42 13.14
C THR A 82 -1.96 14.98 12.91
N GLY A 83 -1.42 14.84 11.70
CA GLY A 83 -0.02 15.12 11.39
C GLY A 83 0.94 14.01 11.83
N ASN A 84 0.43 12.91 12.41
CA ASN A 84 1.26 11.80 12.85
C ASN A 84 1.81 11.02 11.66
N LEU A 85 2.99 10.43 11.86
CA LEU A 85 3.61 9.51 10.92
C LEU A 85 3.38 8.08 11.42
N TRP A 86 2.85 7.22 10.56
CA TRP A 86 2.48 5.84 10.89
C TRP A 86 3.32 4.85 10.09
N LYS A 87 3.78 3.80 10.76
CA LYS A 87 4.56 2.70 10.20
C LYS A 87 3.85 1.37 10.36
N LEU A 88 4.25 0.37 9.59
CA LEU A 88 3.76 -1.01 9.79
C LEU A 88 4.00 -1.48 11.24
N ASP A 89 5.14 -1.12 11.81
CA ASP A 89 5.56 -1.50 13.17
C ASP A 89 4.60 -1.03 14.28
N ASP A 90 3.90 0.10 14.07
CA ASP A 90 2.94 0.64 15.05
C ASP A 90 1.73 -0.30 15.27
N PHE A 91 1.53 -1.26 14.36
CA PHE A 91 0.46 -2.24 14.43
C PHE A 91 0.93 -3.61 14.94
N GLU A 92 2.21 -3.79 15.29
CA GLU A 92 2.76 -5.10 15.66
C GLU A 92 2.13 -5.75 16.90
N LEU A 93 1.56 -4.96 17.80
CA LEU A 93 0.92 -5.49 19.01
C LEU A 93 -0.40 -6.21 18.72
N TYR A 94 -0.95 -6.06 17.51
CA TYR A 94 -2.24 -6.62 17.14
C TYR A 94 -2.08 -7.99 16.44
N PRO A 95 -2.95 -8.97 16.74
CA PRO A 95 -2.94 -10.28 16.07
C PRO A 95 -3.29 -10.23 14.59
N CYS A 96 -3.92 -9.14 14.12
CA CYS A 96 -4.27 -8.96 12.72
C CYS A 96 -4.38 -7.49 12.34
N LEU A 97 -4.11 -7.20 11.07
CA LEU A 97 -4.11 -5.85 10.49
C LEU A 97 -4.93 -5.84 9.21
N LEU A 98 -5.91 -4.95 9.13
CA LEU A 98 -6.63 -4.64 7.91
C LEU A 98 -6.05 -3.36 7.28
N VAL A 99 -5.41 -3.51 6.12
CA VAL A 99 -4.97 -2.40 5.27
C VAL A 99 -6.00 -2.19 4.18
N MET A 100 -6.48 -0.96 4.02
CA MET A 100 -7.51 -0.62 3.05
C MET A 100 -7.02 0.49 2.12
N PHE A 101 -6.99 0.26 0.81
CA PHE A 101 -6.80 1.33 -0.16
C PHE A 101 -8.17 1.93 -0.52
N ILE A 102 -8.39 3.19 -0.15
CA ILE A 102 -9.65 3.91 -0.31
C ILE A 102 -9.40 5.33 -0.83
N CYS A 103 -10.45 5.98 -1.32
CA CYS A 103 -10.39 7.39 -1.73
C CYS A 103 -11.71 8.10 -1.42
N ASN A 104 -11.73 9.42 -1.51
CA ASN A 104 -12.85 10.23 -1.05
C ASN A 104 -14.03 10.22 -2.04
N HIS A 105 -13.73 10.13 -3.33
CA HIS A 105 -14.71 10.36 -4.41
C HIS A 105 -15.23 9.11 -5.12
N CYS A 106 -14.63 7.94 -4.90
CA CYS A 106 -15.04 6.74 -5.62
C CYS A 106 -16.43 6.31 -5.15
N PRO A 107 -17.41 6.09 -6.06
CA PRO A 107 -18.77 5.71 -5.69
C PRO A 107 -18.81 4.38 -4.92
N PHE A 108 -17.89 3.45 -5.19
CA PHE A 108 -17.78 2.19 -4.45
C PHE A 108 -17.27 2.39 -3.02
N VAL A 109 -16.39 3.38 -2.78
CA VAL A 109 -15.94 3.70 -1.42
C VAL A 109 -17.04 4.43 -0.67
N ILE A 110 -17.66 5.44 -1.29
CA ILE A 110 -18.77 6.22 -0.72
C ILE A 110 -19.89 5.28 -0.25
N HIS A 111 -20.23 4.27 -1.06
CA HIS A 111 -21.20 3.23 -0.74
C HIS A 111 -20.87 2.46 0.56
N LEU A 112 -19.60 2.31 0.91
CA LEU A 112 -19.15 1.50 2.05
C LEU A 112 -18.67 2.29 3.27
N LYS A 113 -18.44 3.62 3.19
CA LYS A 113 -17.79 4.40 4.27
C LYS A 113 -18.38 4.16 5.66
N LYS A 114 -19.72 4.22 5.77
CA LYS A 114 -20.43 4.02 7.05
C LYS A 114 -20.24 2.61 7.60
N ASP A 115 -20.30 1.61 6.74
CA ASP A 115 -20.18 0.20 7.12
C ASP A 115 -18.73 -0.20 7.43
N ILE A 116 -17.74 0.40 6.77
CA ILE A 116 -16.33 0.29 7.15
C ILE A 116 -16.14 0.81 8.57
N VAL A 117 -16.66 2.00 8.90
CA VAL A 117 -16.56 2.56 10.26
C VAL A 117 -17.23 1.66 11.28
N LYS A 118 -18.43 1.15 10.98
CA LYS A 118 -19.17 0.24 11.86
C LYS A 118 -18.39 -1.06 12.10
N LEU A 119 -17.87 -1.68 11.05
CA LEU A 119 -17.09 -2.91 11.11
C LEU A 119 -15.79 -2.71 11.91
N SER A 120 -15.03 -1.65 11.59
CA SER A 120 -13.79 -1.33 12.30
C SER A 120 -14.03 -1.10 13.78
N ASN A 121 -15.01 -0.28 14.16
CA ASN A 121 -15.35 -0.06 15.58
C ASN A 121 -15.70 -1.35 16.34
N PHE A 122 -16.32 -2.31 15.66
CA PHE A 122 -16.68 -3.60 16.26
C PHE A 122 -15.44 -4.50 16.45
N TYR A 123 -14.60 -4.64 15.42
CA TYR A 123 -13.48 -5.57 15.44
C TYR A 123 -12.22 -5.02 16.11
N MET A 124 -12.02 -3.71 16.14
CA MET A 124 -10.89 -3.10 16.87
C MET A 124 -10.95 -3.42 18.36
N LYS A 125 -12.16 -3.50 18.93
CA LYS A 125 -12.38 -3.95 20.32
C LYS A 125 -12.02 -5.43 20.55
N LYS A 126 -11.86 -6.21 19.49
CA LYS A 126 -11.51 -7.64 19.51
C LYS A 126 -10.06 -7.90 19.09
N GLY A 127 -9.26 -6.85 18.88
CA GLY A 127 -7.84 -6.97 18.51
C GLY A 127 -7.54 -6.84 17.02
N LEU A 128 -8.46 -6.34 16.19
CA LEU A 128 -8.13 -5.93 14.82
C LEU A 128 -7.45 -4.56 14.81
N ALA A 129 -6.26 -4.45 14.23
CA ALA A 129 -5.74 -3.17 13.77
C ALA A 129 -6.32 -2.82 12.41
N VAL A 130 -6.57 -1.53 12.16
CA VAL A 130 -7.09 -1.05 10.87
C VAL A 130 -6.30 0.19 10.45
N VAL A 131 -5.95 0.26 9.16
CA VAL A 131 -5.34 1.44 8.53
C VAL A 131 -5.94 1.63 7.14
N ALA A 132 -6.26 2.87 6.80
CA ALA A 132 -6.70 3.25 5.46
C ALA A 132 -5.60 4.05 4.76
N ILE A 133 -5.43 3.87 3.45
CA ILE A 133 -4.42 4.54 2.63
C ILE A 133 -5.08 5.11 1.37
N SER A 134 -4.81 6.38 1.07
CA SER A 134 -5.13 7.02 -0.21
C SER A 134 -3.85 7.21 -1.02
N SER A 135 -3.81 6.64 -2.22
CA SER A 135 -2.69 6.79 -3.17
C SER A 135 -3.11 7.49 -4.46
N ASN A 136 -4.27 8.14 -4.45
CA ASN A 136 -4.84 8.78 -5.63
C ASN A 136 -4.10 10.08 -5.95
N SER A 137 -3.94 10.39 -7.24
CA SER A 137 -3.25 11.62 -7.66
C SER A 137 -4.11 12.85 -7.47
N VAL A 138 -3.70 13.75 -6.57
CA VAL A 138 -4.36 15.03 -6.28
C VAL A 138 -4.41 15.99 -7.46
N VAL A 139 -3.51 15.84 -8.43
CA VAL A 139 -3.54 16.64 -9.67
C VAL A 139 -4.78 16.30 -10.49
N THR A 140 -5.15 15.02 -10.53
CA THR A 140 -6.30 14.53 -11.30
C THR A 140 -7.59 14.46 -10.49
N HIS A 141 -7.47 14.26 -9.18
CA HIS A 141 -8.58 14.13 -8.24
C HIS A 141 -8.25 14.94 -6.97
N PRO A 142 -8.35 16.29 -7.02
CA PRO A 142 -8.00 17.16 -5.89
C PRO A 142 -8.71 16.80 -4.59
N GLN A 143 -9.93 16.28 -4.69
CA GLN A 143 -10.75 15.84 -3.56
C GLN A 143 -10.17 14.64 -2.79
N ASP A 144 -9.17 13.93 -3.33
CA ASP A 144 -8.44 12.89 -2.60
C ASP A 144 -7.17 13.43 -1.91
N GLY A 145 -6.99 14.74 -1.88
CA GLY A 145 -5.84 15.38 -1.23
C GLY A 145 -5.92 15.41 0.28
N PRO A 146 -4.78 15.65 0.96
CA PRO A 146 -4.65 15.58 2.42
C PRO A 146 -5.70 16.39 3.20
N GLU A 147 -6.03 17.60 2.74
CA GLU A 147 -7.04 18.45 3.37
C GLU A 147 -8.42 17.79 3.38
N PHE A 148 -8.91 17.35 2.21
CA PHE A 148 -10.19 16.67 2.09
C PHE A 148 -10.20 15.28 2.76
N MET A 149 -9.06 14.58 2.81
CA MET A 149 -8.94 13.34 3.58
C MET A 149 -9.14 13.59 5.08
N ALA A 150 -8.56 14.66 5.63
CA ALA A 150 -8.75 15.03 7.02
C ALA A 150 -10.20 15.42 7.30
N GLU A 151 -10.87 16.14 6.39
CA GLU A 151 -12.30 16.45 6.49
C GLU A 151 -13.16 15.19 6.45
N ASP A 152 -12.92 14.28 5.50
CA ASP A 152 -13.67 13.03 5.35
C ASP A 152 -13.54 12.17 6.62
N ALA A 153 -12.33 12.04 7.15
CA ALA A 153 -12.07 11.32 8.39
C ALA A 153 -12.81 11.93 9.60
N LYS A 154 -12.89 13.27 9.69
CA LYS A 154 -13.67 13.96 10.73
C LYS A 154 -15.18 13.71 10.57
N VAL A 155 -15.70 13.86 9.36
CA VAL A 155 -17.14 13.72 9.06
C VAL A 155 -17.63 12.31 9.34
N PHE A 156 -16.89 11.30 8.89
CA PHE A 156 -17.25 9.90 9.09
C PHE A 156 -16.74 9.32 10.42
N LYS A 157 -15.95 10.08 11.18
CA LYS A 157 -15.36 9.69 12.47
C LYS A 157 -14.59 8.38 12.36
N TYR A 158 -13.62 8.34 11.44
CA TYR A 158 -12.78 7.16 11.26
C TYR A 158 -12.07 6.81 12.57
N PRO A 159 -12.26 5.58 13.11
CA PRO A 159 -11.60 5.15 14.33
C PRO A 159 -10.16 4.68 14.08
N PHE A 160 -9.69 4.76 12.84
CA PHE A 160 -8.40 4.29 12.34
C PHE A 160 -7.69 5.43 11.59
N PRO A 161 -6.35 5.39 11.50
CA PRO A 161 -5.61 6.38 10.72
C PRO A 161 -5.93 6.28 9.23
N TYR A 162 -6.08 7.44 8.58
CA TYR A 162 -6.24 7.56 7.13
C TYR A 162 -5.01 8.24 6.52
N LEU A 163 -4.13 7.44 5.91
CA LEU A 163 -2.79 7.82 5.49
C LEU A 163 -2.74 8.25 4.02
N TYR A 164 -1.84 9.18 3.71
CA TYR A 164 -1.64 9.67 2.34
C TYR A 164 -0.34 9.14 1.74
N ASP A 165 -0.45 8.37 0.67
CA ASP A 165 0.65 7.81 -0.12
C ASP A 165 0.85 8.63 -1.41
N GLU A 166 1.57 9.74 -1.28
CA GLU A 166 1.81 10.68 -2.39
C GLU A 166 2.61 10.03 -3.54
N SER A 167 3.60 9.20 -3.21
CA SER A 167 4.50 8.59 -4.20
C SER A 167 3.86 7.43 -4.96
N GLN A 168 2.77 6.86 -4.42
CA GLN A 168 2.10 5.66 -4.90
C GLN A 168 2.98 4.40 -4.77
N GLU A 169 4.07 4.48 -4.03
CA GLU A 169 5.01 3.37 -3.85
C GLU A 169 4.41 2.29 -2.96
N VAL A 170 3.76 2.70 -1.85
CA VAL A 170 3.11 1.75 -0.94
C VAL A 170 2.00 1.01 -1.67
N ALA A 171 1.15 1.70 -2.44
CA ALA A 171 0.17 1.01 -3.29
C ALA A 171 0.80 0.02 -4.28
N ARG A 172 1.92 0.37 -4.90
CA ARG A 172 2.61 -0.50 -5.84
C ARG A 172 3.18 -1.74 -5.17
N GLU A 173 3.74 -1.62 -3.98
CA GLU A 173 4.30 -2.74 -3.21
C GLU A 173 3.23 -3.69 -2.70
N PHE A 174 2.09 -3.14 -2.25
CA PHE A 174 0.91 -3.95 -1.90
C PHE A 174 0.25 -4.61 -3.13
N GLY A 175 0.54 -4.11 -4.33
CA GLY A 175 -0.15 -4.53 -5.55
C GLY A 175 -1.59 -4.02 -5.63
N ALA A 176 -1.88 -2.90 -4.95
CA ALA A 176 -3.18 -2.25 -4.99
C ALA A 176 -3.44 -1.63 -6.37
N VAL A 177 -4.63 -1.87 -6.92
CA VAL A 177 -5.00 -1.47 -8.28
C VAL A 177 -6.34 -0.75 -8.34
N CYS A 178 -7.15 -0.82 -7.27
CA CYS A 178 -8.48 -0.24 -7.22
C CYS A 178 -8.84 0.32 -5.83
N THR A 179 -9.94 1.07 -5.76
CA THR A 179 -10.56 1.51 -4.51
C THR A 179 -12.05 1.18 -4.52
N PRO A 180 -12.62 0.63 -3.44
CA PRO A 180 -11.93 0.13 -2.25
C PRO A 180 -11.21 -1.20 -2.52
N GLU A 181 -10.09 -1.41 -1.83
CA GLU A 181 -9.32 -2.65 -1.88
C GLU A 181 -8.85 -3.03 -0.49
N PHE A 182 -9.13 -4.27 -0.07
CA PHE A 182 -8.95 -4.74 1.31
C PHE A 182 -7.90 -5.84 1.36
N PHE A 183 -6.90 -5.64 2.22
CA PHE A 183 -5.85 -6.61 2.55
C PHE A 183 -5.91 -6.90 4.05
N LEU A 184 -6.30 -8.12 4.42
CA LEU A 184 -6.29 -8.55 5.81
C LEU A 184 -5.07 -9.44 6.04
N TYR A 185 -4.25 -9.04 6.98
CA TYR A 185 -3.06 -9.77 7.41
C TYR A 185 -3.28 -10.41 8.77
N LYS A 186 -2.74 -11.62 8.92
CA LYS A 186 -2.66 -12.34 10.18
C LYS A 186 -1.22 -12.26 10.71
N LYS A 187 -1.08 -12.10 12.02
CA LYS A 187 0.18 -12.27 12.74
C LYS A 187 0.14 -13.59 13.52
N ASP A 188 1.18 -14.39 13.39
CA ASP A 188 1.34 -15.64 14.15
C ASP A 188 2.59 -15.55 15.05
N GLY A 189 2.37 -15.21 16.32
CA GLY A 189 3.45 -15.01 17.29
C GLY A 189 4.41 -13.87 16.91
N ARG A 190 5.70 -14.17 16.77
CA ARG A 190 6.75 -13.20 16.35
C ARG A 190 6.94 -13.16 14.82
N ARG A 191 6.09 -13.85 14.05
CA ARG A 191 6.18 -13.82 12.59
C ARG A 191 5.66 -12.48 12.05
N PRO A 192 6.13 -12.05 10.87
CA PRO A 192 5.60 -10.86 10.20
C PRO A 192 4.13 -11.06 9.84
N PHE A 193 3.44 -9.95 9.56
CA PHE A 193 2.08 -9.96 9.01
C PHE A 193 2.06 -10.70 7.66
N GLU A 194 1.22 -11.73 7.54
CA GLU A 194 1.05 -12.53 6.33
C GLU A 194 -0.36 -12.37 5.77
N LEU A 195 -0.49 -12.19 4.46
CA LEU A 195 -1.75 -11.92 3.80
C LEU A 195 -2.69 -13.12 3.95
N PHE A 196 -3.79 -12.92 4.65
CA PHE A 196 -4.80 -13.94 4.94
C PHE A 196 -6.01 -13.81 4.02
N TYR A 197 -6.40 -12.58 3.70
CA TYR A 197 -7.54 -12.32 2.82
C TYR A 197 -7.32 -11.08 1.97
N HIS A 198 -7.66 -11.20 0.68
CA HIS A 198 -7.63 -10.10 -0.28
C HIS A 198 -8.83 -10.20 -1.20
N GLY A 199 -9.79 -9.30 -1.04
CA GLY A 199 -11.08 -9.47 -1.71
C GLY A 199 -12.05 -8.33 -1.51
N GLN A 200 -13.33 -8.67 -1.62
CA GLN A 200 -14.44 -7.73 -1.48
C GLN A 200 -14.79 -7.47 -0.01
N PHE A 201 -15.59 -6.43 0.22
CA PHE A 201 -16.23 -6.20 1.53
C PHE A 201 -17.42 -7.16 1.72
N ASP A 202 -18.30 -7.19 0.72
CA ASP A 202 -19.45 -8.07 0.57
C ASP A 202 -19.94 -8.10 -0.90
N ASP A 203 -21.12 -8.69 -1.16
CA ASP A 203 -21.74 -8.75 -2.50
C ASP A 203 -22.44 -7.44 -2.93
N SER A 204 -22.55 -6.43 -2.06
CA SER A 204 -23.24 -5.16 -2.37
C SER A 204 -22.43 -4.28 -3.33
N ARG A 205 -23.11 -3.57 -4.22
CA ARG A 205 -22.50 -2.64 -5.17
C ARG A 205 -23.43 -1.43 -5.33
N PRO A 206 -22.91 -0.24 -5.69
CA PRO A 206 -23.75 0.92 -6.00
C PRO A 206 -24.81 0.66 -7.08
N SER A 207 -24.54 -0.31 -7.97
CA SER A 207 -25.42 -0.68 -9.09
C SER A 207 -26.37 -1.83 -8.77
N ASN A 208 -26.33 -2.43 -7.58
CA ASN A 208 -27.21 -3.52 -7.21
C ASN A 208 -28.04 -3.15 -5.97
N ASN A 209 -29.20 -3.78 -5.81
CA ASN A 209 -30.10 -3.55 -4.69
C ASN A 209 -29.78 -4.49 -3.51
N ILE A 210 -28.53 -4.95 -3.38
CA ILE A 210 -28.11 -5.81 -2.28
C ILE A 210 -27.66 -4.92 -1.12
N PRO A 211 -28.23 -5.09 0.10
CA PRO A 211 -27.80 -4.33 1.26
C PRO A 211 -26.33 -4.56 1.61
N VAL A 212 -25.67 -3.53 2.14
CA VAL A 212 -24.31 -3.65 2.71
C VAL A 212 -24.39 -4.50 3.98
N THR A 213 -23.52 -5.50 4.09
CA THR A 213 -23.47 -6.45 5.20
C THR A 213 -22.06 -6.65 5.75
N GLY A 214 -21.02 -6.40 4.94
CA GLY A 214 -19.63 -6.72 5.29
C GLY A 214 -19.37 -8.21 5.50
N ARG A 215 -20.23 -9.10 4.98
CA ARG A 215 -20.21 -10.53 5.29
C ARG A 215 -18.88 -11.20 4.99
N ASP A 216 -18.32 -11.00 3.80
CA ASP A 216 -17.08 -11.67 3.38
C ASP A 216 -15.90 -11.22 4.24
N LEU A 217 -15.74 -9.90 4.44
CA LEU A 217 -14.66 -9.35 5.24
C LEU A 217 -14.79 -9.69 6.73
N SER A 218 -16.01 -9.64 7.28
CA SER A 218 -16.28 -10.02 8.68
C SER A 218 -15.94 -11.49 8.93
N LEU A 219 -16.33 -12.38 8.02
CA LEU A 219 -16.00 -13.79 8.11
C LEU A 219 -14.49 -14.02 8.06
N ALA A 220 -13.76 -13.31 7.19
CA ALA A 220 -12.31 -13.39 7.15
C ALA A 220 -11.66 -12.93 8.46
N ILE A 221 -12.14 -11.81 9.04
CA ILE A 221 -11.65 -11.30 10.32
C ILE A 221 -11.94 -12.28 11.47
N ASP A 222 -13.15 -12.83 11.52
CA ASP A 222 -13.53 -13.84 12.53
C ASP A 222 -12.62 -15.08 12.45
N LEU A 223 -12.30 -15.55 11.25
CA LEU A 223 -11.40 -16.69 11.05
C LEU A 223 -9.97 -16.37 11.53
N VAL A 224 -9.45 -15.17 11.23
CA VAL A 224 -8.12 -14.76 11.71
C VAL A 224 -8.09 -14.67 13.24
N LEU A 225 -9.07 -13.99 13.83
CA LEU A 225 -9.13 -13.77 15.29
C LEU A 225 -9.39 -15.07 16.06
N SER A 226 -10.05 -16.05 15.46
CA SER A 226 -10.26 -17.38 16.06
C SER A 226 -9.13 -18.37 15.77
N GLY A 227 -8.09 -17.96 15.03
CA GLY A 227 -6.95 -18.81 14.68
C GLY A 227 -7.25 -19.89 13.62
N GLN A 228 -8.38 -19.81 12.93
CA GLN A 228 -8.80 -20.76 11.90
C GLN A 228 -8.03 -20.57 10.57
N PRO A 229 -7.98 -21.60 9.71
CA PRO A 229 -7.28 -21.52 8.41
C PRO A 229 -7.99 -20.60 7.41
N VAL A 230 -7.25 -20.20 6.37
CA VAL A 230 -7.72 -19.33 5.29
C VAL A 230 -8.92 -19.98 4.57
N PRO A 231 -10.02 -19.25 4.34
CA PRO A 231 -11.16 -19.79 3.60
C PRO A 231 -10.76 -20.09 2.15
N SER A 232 -11.09 -21.29 1.67
CA SER A 232 -10.70 -21.77 0.33
C SER A 232 -11.42 -21.09 -0.84
N ASN A 233 -12.51 -20.36 -0.57
CA ASN A 233 -13.34 -19.69 -1.57
C ASN A 233 -13.37 -18.17 -1.33
N GLN A 234 -12.29 -17.48 -1.72
CA GLN A 234 -12.24 -16.02 -1.71
C GLN A 234 -12.70 -15.50 -3.07
N LYS A 235 -13.83 -14.79 -3.11
CA LYS A 235 -14.29 -14.15 -4.35
C LYS A 235 -13.36 -12.98 -4.71
N PRO A 236 -12.82 -12.93 -5.94
CA PRO A 236 -12.13 -11.76 -6.44
C PRO A 236 -13.06 -10.53 -6.41
N ARG A 237 -12.48 -9.33 -6.28
CA ARG A 237 -13.25 -8.08 -6.39
C ARG A 237 -13.92 -7.99 -7.77
N PHE A 238 -15.20 -7.62 -7.81
CA PHE A 238 -15.94 -7.45 -9.06
C PHE A 238 -15.80 -6.01 -9.58
N VAL A 239 -15.28 -5.86 -10.80
CA VAL A 239 -15.35 -4.63 -11.61
C VAL A 239 -16.18 -4.95 -12.88
N PRO A 240 -17.21 -4.15 -13.25
CA PRO A 240 -18.09 -4.48 -14.37
C PRO A 240 -17.34 -4.66 -15.71
N LYS A 241 -17.56 -5.79 -16.40
CA LYS A 241 -16.98 -6.13 -17.72
C LYS A 241 -17.57 -5.36 -18.91
N SER A 242 -18.49 -4.41 -18.70
CA SER A 242 -19.33 -3.85 -19.78
C SER A 242 -18.64 -2.90 -20.77
N LYS A 243 -17.30 -2.78 -20.79
CA LYS A 243 -16.55 -2.08 -21.85
C LYS A 243 -15.51 -2.91 -22.60
N LEU A 244 -15.27 -4.17 -22.24
CA LEU A 244 -14.31 -5.02 -22.97
C LEU A 244 -14.81 -5.42 -24.37
N LYS A 245 -16.13 -5.46 -24.59
CA LYS A 245 -16.73 -5.72 -25.91
C LYS A 245 -16.58 -4.55 -26.90
N GLY A 246 -16.23 -3.35 -26.44
CA GLY A 246 -16.07 -2.17 -27.30
C GLY A 246 -14.70 -2.08 -27.96
N GLU A 247 -13.63 -2.48 -27.25
CA GLU A 247 -12.25 -2.40 -27.77
C GLU A 247 -11.85 -3.61 -28.61
N GLU A 248 -12.47 -4.78 -28.37
CA GLU A 248 -12.23 -5.98 -29.19
C GLU A 248 -12.85 -5.82 -30.59
N ASN A 249 -14.06 -5.25 -30.68
CA ASN A 249 -14.71 -4.94 -31.95
C ASN A 249 -13.97 -3.84 -32.74
N ALA A 250 -13.41 -2.82 -32.06
CA ALA A 250 -12.64 -1.77 -32.74
C ALA A 250 -11.29 -2.27 -33.29
N LYS A 251 -10.66 -3.25 -32.63
CA LYS A 251 -9.44 -3.90 -33.15
C LYS A 251 -9.74 -4.83 -34.32
N GLN A 252 -10.88 -5.53 -34.30
CA GLN A 252 -11.27 -6.42 -35.39
C GLN A 252 -11.68 -5.65 -36.66
N GLU A 253 -12.34 -4.49 -36.51
CA GLU A 253 -12.66 -3.62 -37.65
C GLU A 253 -11.43 -2.91 -38.23
N ASN A 254 -10.49 -2.44 -37.41
CA ASN A 254 -9.23 -1.88 -37.92
C ASN A 254 -8.36 -2.92 -38.62
N PHE A 255 -8.35 -4.18 -38.17
CA PHE A 255 -7.60 -5.25 -38.83
C PHE A 255 -8.22 -5.67 -40.17
N LYS A 256 -9.54 -5.46 -40.36
CA LYS A 256 -10.21 -5.67 -41.66
C LYS A 256 -10.00 -4.51 -42.63
N ARG A 257 -9.85 -3.27 -42.16
CA ARG A 257 -9.56 -2.09 -43.01
C ARG A 257 -8.11 -1.98 -43.49
N LEU A 258 -7.16 -2.68 -42.86
CA LEU A 258 -5.75 -2.70 -43.24
C LEU A 258 -5.38 -3.84 -44.21
N LYS A 259 -6.37 -4.62 -44.67
CA LYS A 259 -6.19 -5.74 -45.61
C LYS A 259 -7.03 -5.63 -46.89
N VAL A 260 -7.39 -4.40 -47.29
CA VAL A 260 -7.94 -4.10 -48.62
C VAL A 260 -7.08 -3.04 -49.27
#